data_AF-A0A6I7WUJ5-F1
#
_entry.id   AF-A0A6I7WUJ5-F1
#
_cell.length_a   1.000
_cell.length_b   1.000
_cell.length_c   1.000
_cell.angle_alpha   90.00
_cell.angle_beta   90.00
_cell.angle_gamma   90.00
#
_symmetry.space_group_name_H-M   'P 1'
#
loop_
_entity.id
_entity.type
_entity.pdbx_description
1 polymer ?
#
loop_
_entity_poly.entity_id
_entity_poly.type
_entity_poly.pdbx_seq_one_letter_code
_entity_poly.pdbx_strand_id
1 'polypeptide(L)'
;DTNQAPVAVDDSYTIASNTALQVSAANGLQANDSDPDGDVLKVIIATQPQHGTLHALPDGSFIYQPSPDPSNGISLSHYPLRLRARTNAIA
;
A
#
# COMPACT_ATOMS: atom_id res chain seq x y z
N ASP A 1 21.80 16.24 17.50
CA ASP A 1 20.85 15.14 17.46
C ASP A 1 21.31 14.09 16.47
N THR A 2 20.88 12.84 16.64
CA THR A 2 21.10 11.76 15.66
C THR A 2 19.78 11.44 14.98
N ASN A 3 19.69 11.62 13.66
CA ASN A 3 18.49 11.28 12.89
C ASN A 3 18.11 9.81 13.15
N GLN A 4 16.85 9.57 13.48
CA GLN A 4 16.27 8.27 13.79
C GLN A 4 15.67 7.64 12.52
N ALA A 5 15.60 6.31 12.49
CA ALA A 5 14.98 5.63 11.36
C ALA A 5 13.45 5.76 11.40
N PRO A 6 12.78 5.81 10.24
CA PRO A 6 11.32 5.84 10.20
C PRO A 6 10.72 4.52 10.70
N VAL A 7 9.51 4.62 11.25
CA VAL A 7 8.71 3.51 11.75
C VAL A 7 7.60 3.22 10.75
N ALA A 8 7.66 2.05 10.11
CA ALA A 8 6.64 1.57 9.20
C ALA A 8 5.72 0.55 9.86
N VAL A 9 4.41 0.61 9.55
CA VAL A 9 3.40 -0.33 10.03
C VAL A 9 2.76 -1.06 8.84
N ASP A 10 2.53 -2.36 8.99
CA ASP A 10 1.98 -3.19 7.91
C ASP A 10 0.52 -2.84 7.62
N ASP A 11 0.17 -2.71 6.33
CA ASP A 11 -1.19 -2.48 5.88
C ASP A 11 -1.88 -3.76 5.41
N SER A 12 -3.20 -3.81 5.57
CA SER A 12 -4.05 -4.88 5.06
C SER A 12 -5.35 -4.33 4.49
N TYR A 13 -5.65 -4.64 3.23
CA TYR A 13 -6.88 -4.25 2.56
C TYR A 13 -7.62 -5.47 2.01
N THR A 14 -8.95 -5.42 1.99
CA THR A 14 -9.80 -6.47 1.40
C THR A 14 -10.62 -5.90 0.26
N ILE A 15 -10.69 -6.63 -0.84
CA ILE A 15 -11.35 -6.15 -2.06
C ILE A 15 -12.26 -7.20 -2.68
N ALA A 16 -13.29 -6.76 -3.39
CA ALA A 16 -14.03 -7.65 -4.26
C ALA A 16 -13.17 -8.05 -5.48
N SER A 17 -13.26 -9.31 -5.88
CA SER A 17 -12.59 -9.83 -7.09
C SER A 17 -12.98 -9.01 -8.32
N ASN A 18 -12.04 -8.82 -9.24
CA ASN A 18 -12.23 -8.05 -10.49
C ASN A 18 -12.67 -6.58 -10.30
N THR A 19 -12.58 -6.04 -9.09
CA THR A 19 -12.92 -4.64 -8.79
C THR A 19 -11.67 -3.90 -8.36
N ALA A 20 -11.40 -2.76 -8.99
CA ALA A 20 -10.30 -1.89 -8.58
C ALA A 20 -10.55 -1.35 -7.17
N LEU A 21 -9.50 -1.30 -6.35
CA LEU A 21 -9.53 -0.63 -5.06
C LEU A 21 -8.84 0.73 -5.19
N GLN A 22 -9.51 1.78 -4.73
CA GLN A 22 -8.95 3.11 -4.61
C GLN A 22 -8.90 3.49 -3.13
N VAL A 23 -7.73 3.88 -2.63
CA VAL A 23 -7.52 4.29 -1.24
C VAL A 23 -6.94 5.69 -1.22
N SER A 24 -7.56 6.56 -0.44
CA SER A 24 -7.08 7.93 -0.23
C SER A 24 -5.83 7.97 0.65
N ALA A 25 -5.07 9.06 0.60
CA ALA A 25 -3.87 9.24 1.41
C ALA A 25 -4.12 9.06 2.92
N ALA A 26 -5.28 9.51 3.41
CA ALA A 26 -5.67 9.40 4.81
C ALA A 26 -5.81 7.96 5.33
N ASN A 27 -6.00 6.98 4.45
CA ASN A 27 -6.07 5.55 4.79
C ASN A 27 -5.01 4.74 4.02
N GLY A 28 -4.09 5.42 3.34
CA GLY A 28 -3.14 4.86 2.40
C GLY A 28 -1.87 4.38 3.09
N LEU A 29 -0.84 4.16 2.27
CA LEU A 29 0.40 3.47 2.66
C LEU A 29 1.30 4.23 3.66
N GLN A 30 0.95 5.46 4.02
CA GLN A 30 1.69 6.28 4.99
C GLN A 30 0.81 6.66 6.18
N ALA A 31 -0.45 6.20 6.23
CA ALA A 31 -1.42 6.68 7.21
C ALA A 31 -1.07 6.31 8.65
N ASN A 32 -0.32 5.21 8.82
CA ASN A 32 0.13 4.63 10.09
C ASN A 32 1.67 4.65 10.23
N ASP A 33 2.38 5.24 9.27
CA ASP A 33 3.82 5.37 9.29
C ASP A 33 4.24 6.70 9.93
N SER A 34 5.40 6.74 10.57
CA SER A 34 5.91 7.95 11.20
C SER A 34 7.43 8.04 11.17
N ASP A 35 7.93 9.26 11.28
CA ASP A 35 9.34 9.56 11.48
C ASP A 35 9.52 10.30 12.82
N PRO A 36 10.40 9.84 13.73
CA PRO A 36 10.59 10.49 15.03
C PRO A 36 11.13 11.92 14.94
N ASP A 37 11.89 12.24 13.89
CA ASP A 37 12.48 13.56 13.66
C ASP A 37 11.53 14.47 12.84
N GLY A 38 10.46 13.89 12.28
CA GLY A 38 9.46 14.60 11.48
C GLY A 38 9.87 14.74 10.01
N ASP A 39 10.84 13.94 9.55
CA ASP A 39 11.27 13.93 8.16
C ASP A 39 10.13 13.47 7.23
N VAL A 40 10.08 14.04 6.03
CA VAL A 40 9.08 13.66 5.03
C VAL A 40 9.35 12.24 4.56
N LEU A 41 8.34 11.38 4.74
CA LEU A 41 8.36 10.00 4.26
C LEU A 41 8.04 9.93 2.76
N LYS A 42 8.54 8.87 2.11
CA LYS A 42 8.23 8.55 0.72
C LYS A 42 7.79 7.10 0.59
N VAL A 43 6.72 6.86 -0.15
CA VAL A 43 6.31 5.49 -0.52
C VAL A 43 7.24 4.94 -1.60
N ILE A 44 7.81 3.77 -1.33
CA ILE A 44 8.51 2.96 -2.32
C ILE A 44 7.87 1.58 -2.38
N ILE A 45 7.35 1.22 -3.56
CA ILE A 45 6.84 -0.13 -3.83
C ILE A 45 8.00 -1.02 -4.25
N ALA A 46 8.50 -1.81 -3.31
CA ALA A 46 9.63 -2.73 -3.56
C ALA A 46 9.21 -3.95 -4.39
N THR A 47 7.96 -4.39 -4.27
CA THR A 47 7.43 -5.57 -4.97
C THR A 47 5.95 -5.38 -5.24
N GLN A 48 5.51 -5.73 -6.45
CA GLN A 48 4.11 -5.69 -6.85
C GLN A 48 3.33 -6.87 -6.24
N PRO A 49 2.04 -6.71 -5.94
CA PRO A 49 1.21 -7.84 -5.48
C PRO A 49 1.14 -8.96 -6.52
N GLN A 50 0.99 -10.20 -6.07
CA GLN A 50 0.97 -11.38 -6.96
C GLN A 50 -0.24 -11.42 -7.91
N HIS A 51 -1.38 -10.84 -7.51
CA HIS A 51 -2.67 -10.99 -8.19
C HIS A 51 -3.18 -9.69 -8.82
N GLY A 52 -2.30 -8.72 -9.03
CA GLY A 52 -2.68 -7.44 -9.63
C GLY A 52 -1.57 -6.41 -9.54
N THR A 53 -1.87 -5.22 -10.03
CA THR A 53 -0.92 -4.12 -10.06
C THR A 53 -1.32 -3.06 -9.04
N LEU A 54 -0.36 -2.62 -8.24
CA LEU A 54 -0.47 -1.49 -7.32
C LEU A 54 0.21 -0.26 -7.93
N HIS A 55 -0.56 0.80 -8.09
CA HIS A 55 -0.09 2.13 -8.46
C HIS A 55 -0.19 3.06 -7.26
N ALA A 56 0.93 3.30 -6.58
CA ALA A 56 1.02 4.20 -5.43
C ALA A 56 1.41 5.61 -5.87
N LEU A 57 0.87 6.60 -5.17
CA LEU A 57 1.16 8.01 -5.34
C LEU A 57 2.05 8.52 -4.18
N PRO A 58 2.80 9.62 -4.38
CA PRO A 58 3.73 10.14 -3.37
C PRO A 58 3.08 10.53 -2.04
N ASP A 59 1.79 10.88 -2.05
CA ASP A 59 1.02 11.26 -0.86
C ASP A 59 0.54 10.04 -0.04
N GLY A 60 0.83 8.82 -0.49
CA GLY A 60 0.41 7.57 0.17
C GLY A 60 -0.91 7.01 -0.35
N SER A 61 -1.66 7.76 -1.17
CA SER A 61 -2.83 7.21 -1.86
C SER A 61 -2.41 6.19 -2.91
N PHE A 62 -3.31 5.26 -3.25
CA PHE A 62 -3.01 4.26 -4.27
C PHE A 62 -4.26 3.71 -4.96
N ILE A 63 -4.02 3.11 -6.12
CA ILE A 63 -4.98 2.29 -6.84
C ILE A 63 -4.42 0.88 -6.98
N TYR A 64 -5.21 -0.12 -6.59
CA TYR A 64 -4.93 -1.50 -6.88
C TYR A 64 -5.88 -2.03 -7.96
N GLN A 65 -5.32 -2.61 -9.02
CA GLN A 65 -6.05 -3.23 -10.11
C GLN A 65 -5.80 -4.75 -10.07
N PRO A 66 -6.80 -5.57 -9.70
CA PRO A 66 -6.68 -7.02 -9.79
C PRO A 66 -6.42 -7.47 -11.23
N SER A 67 -5.56 -8.48 -11.41
CA SER A 67 -5.47 -9.18 -12.69
C SER A 67 -6.77 -9.95 -12.95
N PRO A 68 -7.29 -9.96 -14.19
CA PRO A 68 -8.45 -10.77 -14.52
C PRO A 68 -8.16 -12.25 -14.26
N ASP A 69 -8.95 -12.89 -13.41
CA ASP A 69 -8.84 -14.33 -13.16
C ASP A 69 -10.18 -15.01 -13.45
N PRO A 70 -10.31 -15.77 -14.55
CA PRO A 70 -11.53 -16.46 -14.92
C PRO A 70 -11.87 -17.65 -14.00
N SER A 71 -10.94 -18.12 -13.16
CA SER A 71 -11.22 -19.17 -12.16
C SER A 71 -12.03 -18.68 -10.95
N ASN A 72 -12.24 -17.36 -10.83
CA ASN A 72 -13.18 -16.73 -9.89
C ASN A 72 -14.65 -16.74 -10.34
N GLY A 73 -14.97 -17.44 -11.42
CA GLY A 73 -16.33 -17.53 -11.99
C GLY A 73 -17.39 -18.15 -11.09
N ILE A 74 -17.05 -18.53 -9.86
CA ILE A 74 -17.97 -19.05 -8.85
C ILE A 74 -17.65 -18.34 -7.54
N SER A 75 -18.42 -17.30 -7.21
CA SER A 75 -18.46 -16.57 -5.92
C SER A 75 -17.29 -16.81 -4.97
N LEU A 76 -16.27 -15.94 -4.98
CA LEU A 76 -15.37 -15.80 -3.84
C LEU A 76 -15.08 -14.32 -3.57
N SER A 77 -15.54 -13.90 -2.40
CA SER A 77 -15.33 -12.59 -1.83
C SER A 77 -13.94 -12.53 -1.17
N HIS A 78 -13.19 -11.46 -1.45
CA HIS A 78 -11.99 -10.99 -0.74
C HIS A 78 -10.63 -11.54 -1.20
N TYR A 79 -9.83 -10.65 -1.80
CA TYR A 79 -8.37 -10.78 -1.83
C TYR A 79 -7.75 -9.91 -0.74
N PRO A 80 -7.07 -10.47 0.27
CA PRO A 80 -6.27 -9.67 1.20
C PRO A 80 -5.00 -9.18 0.51
N LEU A 81 -4.83 -7.86 0.42
CA LEU A 81 -3.58 -7.23 0.01
C LEU A 81 -2.79 -6.89 1.25
N ARG A 82 -1.62 -7.52 1.41
CA ARG A 82 -0.61 -7.08 2.38
C ARG A 82 0.36 -6.18 1.65
N LEU A 83 0.38 -4.91 2.03
CA LEU A 83 1.28 -3.93 1.44
C LEU A 83 2.32 -3.54 2.48
N ARG A 84 3.57 -3.45 2.02
CA ARG A 84 4.67 -2.86 2.75
C ARG A 84 5.25 -1.78 1.85
N ALA A 85 4.91 -0.52 2.10
CA ALA A 85 5.76 0.56 1.64
C ALA A 85 7.05 0.51 2.46
N ARG A 86 8.21 0.64 1.80
CA ARG A 86 9.41 1.04 2.53
C ARG A 86 9.46 2.55 2.50
N THR A 87 9.44 3.15 3.66
CA THR A 87 9.64 4.58 3.80
C THR A 87 11.13 4.87 3.97
N ASN A 88 11.59 5.93 3.31
CA ASN A 88 12.92 6.47 3.50
C ASN A 88 12.77 7.96 3.81
N ALA A 89 13.32 8.38 4.94
CA ALA A 89 13.39 9.78 5.34
C ALA A 89 14.31 10.56 4.39
N ILE A 90 14.00 11.83 4.14
CA ILE A 90 14.92 12.76 3.48
C ILE A 90 15.79 13.39 4.57
N ALA A 91 17.02 12.89 4.71
CA ALA A 91 18.03 13.44 5.60
C ALA A 91 18.58 14.80 5.14
#